data_AF-A0A8T0IDH5-F1
#
_entry.id   AF-A0A8T0IDH5-F1
#
_cell.length_a   1.000
_cell.length_b   1.000
_cell.length_c   1.000
_cell.angle_alpha   90.00
_cell.angle_beta   90.00
_cell.angle_gamma   90.00
#
_symmetry.space_group_name_H-M   'P 1'
#
loop_
_entity.id
_entity.type
_entity.pdbx_description
1 polymer ?
#
loop_
_entity_poly.entity_id
_entity_poly.type
_entity_poly.pdbx_seq_one_letter_code
_entity_poly.pdbx_strand_id
1 'polypeptide(L)'
;MHRVNMLRHFGVQPVLVFDGGSLPMKSDQEIKRARSRKDNLERAVEHERLGNHSAAIECYQKAVDITPALAFRLIKVLRQENIEYVVAPYEADAQMAFLALNGNVDLVITEDSDLIAYGCPQIFFKMDKYGQGVGFQFSDITANKDLDFNNFSKRMILEMCIMSGCDYLRSLPGMGVKKAYGLIKRFKTYQKVLKHLKFSGVMIDQQYEEGFQRAVLTFRHHRVYDPAKSEMVHLTDVPSELDSDLDFLGPYPLFGSHGG
;
A
#
# COMPACT_ATOMS: atom_id res chain seq x y z
N MET A 1 -19.83 -9.63 -6.22
CA MET A 1 -20.37 -8.85 -7.36
C MET A 1 -21.18 -7.61 -6.96
N HIS A 2 -21.89 -7.56 -5.82
CA HIS A 2 -22.75 -6.40 -5.44
C HIS A 2 -22.16 -5.02 -5.74
N ARG A 3 -20.97 -4.69 -5.20
CA ARG A 3 -20.31 -3.38 -5.42
C ARG A 3 -19.98 -3.13 -6.89
N VAL A 4 -19.52 -4.15 -7.62
CA VAL A 4 -19.18 -4.03 -9.04
C VAL A 4 -20.42 -3.74 -9.89
N ASN A 5 -21.52 -4.44 -9.60
CA ASN A 5 -22.80 -4.21 -10.27
C ASN A 5 -23.39 -2.84 -9.94
N MET A 6 -23.23 -2.39 -8.69
CA MET A 6 -23.59 -1.03 -8.28
C MET A 6 -22.82 0.02 -9.08
N LEU A 7 -21.50 -0.11 -9.22
CA LEU A 7 -20.68 0.80 -10.02
C LEU A 7 -21.14 0.84 -11.49
N ARG A 8 -21.34 -0.33 -12.10
CA ARG A 8 -21.86 -0.44 -13.49
C ARG A 8 -23.24 0.18 -13.65
N HIS A 9 -24.12 0.02 -12.66
CA HIS A 9 -25.46 0.62 -12.67
C HIS A 9 -25.39 2.15 -12.74
N PHE A 10 -24.42 2.76 -12.07
CA PHE A 10 -24.16 4.21 -12.14
C PHE A 10 -23.27 4.62 -13.33
N GLY A 11 -23.01 3.72 -14.28
CA GLY A 11 -22.24 4.03 -15.48
C GLY A 11 -20.71 4.07 -15.28
N VAL A 12 -20.21 3.64 -14.13
CA VAL A 12 -18.77 3.52 -13.89
C VAL A 12 -18.26 2.22 -14.51
N GLN A 13 -17.09 2.27 -15.17
CA GLN A 13 -16.37 1.10 -15.70
C GLN A 13 -15.32 0.65 -14.67
N PRO A 14 -15.58 -0.43 -13.90
CA PRO A 14 -14.67 -0.84 -12.85
C PRO A 14 -13.52 -1.69 -13.41
N VAL A 15 -12.30 -1.39 -12.94
CA VAL A 15 -11.12 -2.24 -13.11
C VAL A 15 -10.74 -2.77 -11.72
N LEU A 16 -10.77 -4.09 -11.54
CA LEU A 16 -10.39 -4.70 -10.26
C LEU A 16 -8.91 -5.02 -10.24
N VAL A 17 -8.18 -4.50 -9.25
CA VAL A 17 -6.76 -4.78 -9.07
C VAL A 17 -6.58 -5.78 -7.93
N PHE A 18 -5.77 -6.81 -8.16
CA PHE A 18 -5.46 -7.85 -7.19
C PHE A 18 -3.97 -7.83 -6.85
N ASP A 19 -3.64 -8.11 -5.59
CA ASP A 19 -2.25 -8.38 -5.19
C ASP A 19 -1.71 -9.63 -5.90
N GLY A 20 -0.40 -9.63 -6.13
CA GLY A 20 0.37 -10.73 -6.70
C GLY A 20 1.36 -11.32 -5.71
N GLY A 21 2.64 -11.32 -6.08
CA GLY A 21 3.72 -11.89 -5.29
C GLY A 21 4.04 -11.10 -4.01
N SER A 22 4.81 -11.72 -3.13
CA SER A 22 5.27 -11.05 -1.90
C SER A 22 6.43 -10.10 -2.20
N LEU A 23 6.33 -8.87 -1.70
CA LEU A 23 7.41 -7.88 -1.79
C LEU A 23 8.41 -8.07 -0.63
N PRO A 24 9.73 -8.13 -0.87
CA PRO A 24 10.72 -8.29 0.21
C PRO A 24 10.64 -7.22 1.30
N MET A 25 10.37 -5.96 0.93
CA MET A 25 10.24 -4.83 1.87
C MET A 25 9.03 -4.95 2.81
N LYS A 26 8.04 -5.79 2.47
CA LYS A 26 6.81 -5.99 3.26
C LYS A 26 6.83 -7.30 4.06
N SER A 27 7.90 -8.08 3.95
CA SER A 27 8.04 -9.42 4.59
C SER A 27 7.76 -9.41 6.09
N ASP A 28 8.31 -8.42 6.80
CA ASP A 28 8.14 -8.21 8.24
C ASP A 28 6.66 -8.07 8.65
N GLN A 29 5.89 -7.35 7.84
CA GLN A 29 4.47 -7.11 8.06
C GLN A 29 3.65 -8.36 7.76
N GLU A 30 3.96 -9.07 6.67
CA GLU A 30 3.27 -10.31 6.32
C GLU A 30 3.51 -11.43 7.34
N ILE A 31 4.72 -11.55 7.90
CA ILE A 31 5.01 -12.48 8.99
C ILE A 31 4.15 -12.18 10.23
N LYS A 32 4.03 -10.90 10.61
CA LYS A 32 3.17 -10.49 11.73
C LYS A 32 1.70 -10.80 11.47
N ARG A 33 1.21 -10.53 10.25
CA ARG A 33 -0.17 -10.81 9.85
C ARG A 33 -0.43 -12.31 9.89
N ALA A 34 0.46 -13.14 9.36
CA ALA A 34 0.36 -14.60 9.40
C ALA A 34 0.33 -15.14 10.84
N ARG A 35 1.22 -14.64 11.71
CA ARG A 35 1.22 -15.01 13.14
C ARG A 35 -0.07 -14.61 13.83
N SER A 36 -0.52 -13.37 13.63
CA SER A 36 -1.79 -12.89 14.20
C SER A 36 -2.98 -13.75 13.77
N ARG A 37 -3.07 -14.13 12.49
CA ARG A 37 -4.14 -15.01 11.99
C ARG A 37 -4.11 -16.37 12.68
N LYS A 38 -2.93 -16.97 12.81
CA LYS A 38 -2.75 -18.25 13.52
C LYS A 38 -3.20 -18.16 14.98
N ASP A 39 -2.72 -17.16 15.71
CA ASP A 39 -3.05 -16.97 17.13
C ASP A 39 -4.56 -16.72 17.32
N ASN A 40 -5.20 -15.96 16.41
CA ASN A 40 -6.65 -15.75 16.45
C ASN A 40 -7.43 -17.02 16.10
N LEU A 41 -6.95 -17.86 15.18
CA LEU A 41 -7.58 -19.13 14.85
C LEU A 41 -7.58 -20.08 16.06
N GLU A 42 -6.44 -20.22 16.72
CA GLU A 42 -6.31 -21.06 17.92
C GLU A 42 -7.27 -20.60 19.03
N ARG A 43 -7.37 -19.28 19.25
CA ARG A 43 -8.32 -18.70 20.19
C ARG A 43 -9.78 -18.91 19.78
N ALA A 44 -10.08 -18.81 18.49
CA ALA A 44 -11.44 -19.02 17.98
C ALA A 44 -11.93 -20.44 18.27
N VAL A 45 -11.08 -21.44 17.98
CA VAL A 45 -11.37 -22.85 18.22
C VAL A 45 -11.55 -23.13 19.72
N GLU A 46 -10.74 -22.52 20.58
CA GLU A 46 -10.91 -22.69 22.03
C GLU A 46 -12.20 -22.06 22.54
N HIS A 47 -12.55 -20.85 22.08
CA HIS A 47 -13.83 -20.21 22.43
C HIS A 47 -15.02 -21.04 21.96
N GLU A 48 -14.95 -21.63 20.77
CA GLU A 48 -15.99 -22.51 20.23
C GLU A 48 -16.14 -23.80 21.07
N ARG A 49 -15.00 -24.42 21.44
CA ARG A 49 -14.98 -25.61 22.31
C ARG A 49 -15.62 -25.34 23.68
N LEU A 50 -15.45 -24.14 24.22
CA LEU A 50 -16.05 -23.69 25.48
C LEU A 50 -17.50 -23.19 25.34
N GLY A 51 -18.09 -23.25 24.14
CA GLY A 51 -19.47 -22.80 23.86
C GLY A 51 -19.64 -21.28 23.77
N ASN A 52 -18.55 -20.50 23.77
CA ASN A 52 -18.60 -19.05 23.61
C ASN A 52 -18.57 -18.66 22.13
N HIS A 53 -19.69 -18.87 21.45
CA HIS A 53 -19.81 -18.63 20.01
C HIS A 53 -19.55 -17.17 19.60
N SER A 54 -19.95 -16.19 20.40
CA SER A 54 -19.73 -14.77 20.09
C SER A 54 -18.22 -14.45 20.01
N ALA A 55 -17.46 -14.87 21.02
CA ALA A 55 -16.01 -14.65 21.04
C ALA A 55 -15.29 -15.46 19.96
N ALA A 56 -15.77 -16.67 19.66
CA ALA A 56 -15.25 -17.47 18.56
C ALA A 56 -15.39 -16.77 17.21
N ILE A 57 -16.59 -16.23 16.91
CA ILE A 57 -16.86 -15.51 15.65
C ILE A 57 -15.94 -14.30 15.50
N GLU A 58 -15.75 -13.50 16.55
CA GLU A 58 -14.83 -12.35 16.51
C GLU A 58 -13.38 -12.76 16.20
N CYS A 59 -12.92 -13.89 16.76
CA CYS A 59 -11.59 -14.41 16.50
C CYS A 59 -11.48 -15.01 15.09
N TYR A 60 -12.51 -15.73 14.62
CA TYR A 60 -12.56 -16.26 13.25
C TYR A 60 -12.47 -15.15 12.21
N GLN A 61 -13.17 -14.03 12.40
CA GLN A 61 -13.10 -12.87 11.51
C GLN A 61 -11.68 -12.31 11.39
N LYS A 62 -10.91 -12.33 12.48
CA LYS A 62 -9.50 -11.87 12.51
C LYS A 62 -8.51 -12.91 11.98
N ALA A 63 -8.93 -14.17 11.85
CA ALA A 63 -8.11 -15.27 11.35
C ALA A 63 -8.22 -15.47 9.83
N VAL A 64 -9.14 -14.78 9.16
CA VAL A 64 -9.38 -14.92 7.72
C VAL A 64 -8.12 -14.58 6.91
N ASP A 65 -7.77 -15.48 5.99
CA ASP A 65 -6.70 -15.29 5.02
C ASP A 65 -7.27 -15.25 3.59
N ILE A 66 -6.90 -14.23 2.83
CA ILE A 66 -7.35 -14.06 1.44
C ILE A 66 -6.32 -14.74 0.54
N THR A 67 -6.62 -15.97 0.14
CA THR A 67 -5.70 -16.79 -0.65
C THR A 67 -5.74 -16.47 -2.14
N PRO A 68 -4.66 -16.72 -2.91
CA PRO A 68 -4.67 -16.60 -4.36
C PRO A 68 -5.78 -17.42 -5.04
N ALA A 69 -6.13 -18.59 -4.47
CA ALA A 69 -7.23 -19.41 -4.96
C ALA A 69 -8.62 -18.73 -4.79
N LEU A 70 -8.80 -17.94 -3.72
CA LEU A 70 -10.02 -17.14 -3.53
C LEU A 70 -10.07 -15.99 -4.53
N ALA A 71 -8.97 -15.25 -4.72
CA ALA A 71 -8.87 -14.20 -5.73
C ALA A 71 -9.14 -14.75 -7.13
N PHE A 72 -8.55 -15.89 -7.49
CA PHE A 72 -8.76 -16.54 -8.79
C PHE A 72 -10.22 -16.95 -9.03
N ARG A 73 -10.94 -17.42 -8.00
CA ARG A 73 -12.37 -17.70 -8.11
C ARG A 73 -13.16 -16.44 -8.49
N LEU A 74 -12.84 -15.29 -7.90
CA LEU A 74 -13.47 -14.02 -8.28
C LEU A 74 -13.08 -13.61 -9.70
N ILE A 75 -11.80 -13.71 -10.08
CA ILE A 75 -11.33 -13.41 -11.45
C ILE A 75 -12.09 -14.22 -12.51
N LYS A 76 -12.38 -15.50 -12.26
CA LYS A 76 -13.22 -16.29 -13.18
C LYS A 76 -14.61 -15.70 -13.40
N VAL A 77 -15.23 -15.19 -12.34
CA VAL A 77 -16.54 -14.52 -12.42
C VAL A 77 -16.41 -13.20 -13.20
N LEU A 78 -15.36 -12.40 -12.93
CA LEU A 78 -15.11 -11.15 -13.67
C LEU A 78 -14.94 -11.40 -15.17
N ARG A 79 -14.20 -12.45 -15.56
CA ARG A 79 -14.03 -12.86 -16.96
C ARG A 79 -15.35 -13.23 -17.62
N GLN A 80 -16.21 -13.97 -16.92
CA GLN A 80 -17.53 -14.36 -17.45
C GLN A 80 -18.46 -13.16 -17.64
N GLU A 81 -18.33 -12.15 -16.79
CA GLU A 81 -19.15 -10.93 -16.83
C GLU A 81 -18.51 -9.80 -17.68
N ASN A 82 -17.39 -10.07 -18.35
CA ASN A 82 -16.60 -9.10 -19.13
C ASN A 82 -16.20 -7.85 -18.32
N ILE A 83 -15.72 -8.06 -17.09
CA ILE A 83 -15.22 -7.00 -16.23
C ILE A 83 -13.69 -7.03 -16.23
N GLU A 84 -13.09 -5.87 -16.42
CA GLU A 84 -11.64 -5.71 -16.44
C GLU A 84 -11.00 -5.95 -15.08
N TYR A 85 -9.81 -6.53 -15.11
CA TYR A 85 -9.02 -6.73 -13.92
C TYR A 85 -7.52 -6.76 -14.26
N VAL A 86 -6.70 -6.43 -13.26
CA VAL A 86 -5.24 -6.52 -13.32
C VAL A 86 -4.77 -7.29 -12.09
N VAL A 87 -3.86 -8.22 -12.26
CA VAL A 87 -3.12 -8.81 -11.14
C VAL A 87 -1.77 -8.11 -11.10
N ALA A 88 -1.52 -7.35 -10.04
CA ALA A 88 -0.25 -6.68 -9.84
C ALA A 88 0.89 -7.72 -9.75
N PRO A 89 2.12 -7.40 -10.16
CA PRO A 89 3.26 -8.27 -9.90
C PRO A 89 3.48 -8.48 -8.40
N TYR A 90 3.24 -7.43 -7.61
CA TYR A 90 3.39 -7.39 -6.16
C TYR A 90 2.16 -6.74 -5.53
N GLU A 91 2.23 -5.48 -5.11
CA GLU A 91 1.14 -4.84 -4.36
C GLU A 91 0.13 -4.15 -5.28
N ALA A 92 -1.15 -4.35 -5.00
CA ALA A 92 -2.26 -3.69 -5.66
C ALA A 92 -2.19 -2.17 -5.49
N ASP A 93 -1.71 -1.67 -4.35
CA ASP A 93 -1.59 -0.23 -4.07
C ASP A 93 -0.68 0.47 -5.08
N ALA A 94 0.50 -0.10 -5.32
CA ALA A 94 1.42 0.41 -6.32
C ALA A 94 0.84 0.34 -7.73
N GLN A 95 0.17 -0.77 -8.06
CA GLN A 95 -0.46 -0.96 -9.36
C GLN A 95 -1.61 0.02 -9.61
N MET A 96 -2.46 0.26 -8.61
CA MET A 96 -3.54 1.25 -8.69
C MET A 96 -2.98 2.67 -8.83
N ALA A 97 -1.93 2.99 -8.07
CA ALA A 97 -1.24 4.27 -8.22
C ALA A 97 -0.66 4.45 -9.63
N PHE A 98 -0.03 3.42 -10.20
CA PHE A 98 0.48 3.45 -11.58
C PHE A 98 -0.61 3.77 -12.59
N LEU A 99 -1.74 3.06 -12.52
CA LEU A 99 -2.87 3.27 -13.43
C LEU A 99 -3.44 4.69 -13.30
N ALA A 100 -3.56 5.20 -12.08
CA ALA A 100 -4.09 6.55 -11.85
C ALA A 100 -3.12 7.65 -12.31
N LEU A 101 -1.81 7.48 -12.07
CA LEU A 101 -0.79 8.46 -12.45
C LEU A 101 -0.57 8.53 -13.96
N ASN A 102 -0.79 7.43 -14.68
CA ASN A 102 -0.71 7.38 -16.15
C ASN A 102 -2.04 7.67 -16.85
N GLY A 103 -3.10 8.02 -16.11
CA GLY A 103 -4.40 8.37 -16.68
C GLY A 103 -5.17 7.18 -17.26
N ASN A 104 -4.85 5.95 -16.84
CA ASN A 104 -5.61 4.76 -17.21
C ASN A 104 -6.93 4.64 -16.44
N VAL A 105 -7.01 5.25 -15.25
CA VAL A 105 -8.22 5.33 -14.42
C VAL A 105 -8.37 6.75 -13.86
N ASP A 106 -9.62 7.20 -13.69
CA ASP A 106 -9.92 8.52 -13.13
C ASP A 106 -9.83 8.55 -11.60
N LEU A 107 -10.16 7.43 -10.94
CA LEU A 107 -10.35 7.35 -9.49
C LEU A 107 -9.96 5.97 -8.95
N VAL A 108 -9.27 5.92 -7.81
CA VAL A 108 -8.97 4.68 -7.07
C VAL A 108 -9.93 4.52 -5.90
N ILE A 109 -10.60 3.37 -5.80
CA ILE A 109 -11.44 3.02 -4.64
C ILE A 109 -10.66 2.08 -3.74
N THR A 110 -10.34 2.49 -2.52
CA THR A 110 -9.59 1.69 -1.55
C THR A 110 -9.93 2.11 -0.12
N GLU A 111 -9.65 1.27 0.87
CA GLU A 111 -9.62 1.66 2.28
C GLU A 111 -8.20 1.99 2.76
N ASP A 112 -7.17 1.72 1.94
CA ASP A 112 -5.77 1.91 2.30
C ASP A 112 -5.30 3.33 2.00
N SER A 113 -4.82 4.02 3.03
CA SER A 113 -4.30 5.38 2.91
C SER A 113 -2.92 5.46 2.24
N ASP A 114 -2.24 4.33 2.03
CA ASP A 114 -0.90 4.30 1.42
C ASP A 114 -0.89 4.86 -0.01
N LEU A 115 -2.04 4.86 -0.70
CA LEU A 115 -2.22 5.51 -2.00
C LEU A 115 -1.93 7.01 -1.96
N ILE A 116 -2.06 7.66 -0.80
CA ILE A 116 -1.64 9.06 -0.60
C ILE A 116 -0.11 9.16 -0.65
N ALA A 117 0.62 8.21 -0.05
CA ALA A 117 2.08 8.19 -0.09
C ALA A 117 2.60 7.91 -1.51
N TYR A 118 1.91 7.06 -2.27
CA TYR A 118 2.14 6.87 -3.71
C TYR A 118 1.79 8.11 -4.57
N GLY A 119 1.12 9.12 -4.00
CA GLY A 119 0.78 10.35 -4.70
C GLY A 119 -0.40 10.22 -5.67
N CYS A 120 -1.28 9.24 -5.43
CA CYS A 120 -2.49 9.02 -6.23
C CYS A 120 -3.35 10.30 -6.28
N PRO A 121 -3.76 10.76 -7.48
CA PRO A 121 -4.41 12.06 -7.66
C PRO A 121 -5.81 12.14 -7.05
N GLN A 122 -6.61 11.08 -7.22
CA GLN A 122 -7.98 10.99 -6.70
C GLN A 122 -8.20 9.62 -6.08
N ILE A 123 -8.72 9.61 -4.85
CA ILE A 123 -8.98 8.40 -4.07
C ILE A 123 -10.38 8.49 -3.47
N PHE A 124 -11.11 7.39 -3.44
CA PHE A 124 -12.42 7.29 -2.82
C PHE A 124 -12.39 6.24 -1.71
N PHE A 125 -12.45 6.73 -0.48
CA PHE A 125 -12.39 5.91 0.74
C PHE A 125 -13.78 5.57 1.26
N LYS A 126 -13.88 4.51 2.07
CA LYS A 126 -15.06 4.18 2.87
C LYS A 126 -16.34 4.01 2.05
N MET A 127 -16.22 3.41 0.86
CA MET A 127 -17.37 3.20 -0.01
C MET A 127 -18.30 2.13 0.57
N ASP A 128 -19.50 2.56 0.96
CA ASP A 128 -20.53 1.69 1.48
C ASP A 128 -21.20 0.85 0.36
N LYS A 129 -22.22 0.08 0.73
CA LYS A 129 -22.96 -0.79 -0.22
C LYS A 129 -23.88 -0.03 -1.18
N TYR A 130 -24.06 1.27 -0.98
CA TYR A 130 -24.92 2.17 -1.76
C TYR A 130 -24.11 3.18 -2.59
N GLY A 131 -22.77 3.12 -2.53
CA GLY A 131 -21.88 4.00 -3.30
C GLY A 131 -21.54 5.32 -2.60
N GLN A 132 -21.93 5.50 -1.33
CA GLN A 132 -21.53 6.67 -0.54
C GLN A 132 -20.16 6.45 0.08
N GLY A 133 -19.34 7.49 0.12
CA GLY A 133 -17.96 7.41 0.62
C GLY A 133 -17.33 8.78 0.77
N VAL A 134 -16.00 8.82 0.91
CA VAL A 134 -15.22 10.03 1.14
C VAL A 134 -14.21 10.19 0.01
N GLY A 135 -14.38 11.25 -0.79
CA GLY A 135 -13.41 11.65 -1.80
C GLY A 135 -12.19 12.33 -1.18
N PHE A 136 -11.02 11.95 -1.64
CA PHE A 136 -9.76 12.64 -1.42
C PHE A 136 -9.17 13.04 -2.77
N GLN A 137 -8.87 14.32 -2.93
CA GLN A 137 -8.20 14.85 -4.10
C GLN A 137 -6.87 15.47 -3.68
N PHE A 138 -5.78 15.00 -4.28
CA PHE A 138 -4.44 15.42 -3.88
C PHE A 138 -4.21 16.92 -4.12
N SER A 139 -4.84 17.51 -5.15
CA SER A 139 -4.77 18.96 -5.39
C SER A 139 -5.35 19.80 -4.26
N ASP A 140 -6.25 19.22 -3.47
CA ASP A 140 -6.98 19.93 -2.42
C ASP A 140 -6.30 19.77 -1.06
N ILE A 141 -5.12 19.14 -1.02
CA ILE A 141 -4.40 18.88 0.24
C ILE A 141 -4.08 20.18 1.00
N THR A 142 -3.91 21.30 0.31
CA THR A 142 -3.67 22.62 0.92
C THR A 142 -4.91 23.21 1.59
N ALA A 143 -6.11 22.71 1.27
CA ALA A 143 -7.37 23.09 1.92
C ALA A 143 -7.59 22.38 3.27
N ASN A 144 -6.63 21.57 3.73
CA ASN A 144 -6.70 20.92 5.02
C ASN A 144 -6.74 21.96 6.16
N LYS A 145 -7.74 21.83 7.05
CA LYS A 145 -8.00 22.80 8.13
C LYS A 145 -7.11 22.58 9.36
N ASP A 146 -6.62 21.36 9.57
CA ASP A 146 -5.87 20.99 10.76
C ASP A 146 -4.35 21.15 10.55
N LEU A 147 -3.87 20.85 9.34
CA LEU A 147 -2.46 20.89 8.96
C LEU A 147 -2.29 21.72 7.68
N ASP A 148 -1.42 22.72 7.75
CA ASP A 148 -1.10 23.60 6.62
C ASP A 148 -0.03 22.98 5.68
N PHE A 149 -0.47 22.57 4.49
CA PHE A 149 0.33 21.97 3.44
C PHE A 149 0.75 22.94 2.31
N ASN A 150 0.55 24.26 2.43
CA ASN A 150 0.82 25.21 1.33
C ASN A 150 2.25 25.16 0.77
N ASN A 151 3.22 24.72 1.59
CA ASN A 151 4.63 24.61 1.20
C ASN A 151 5.14 23.16 1.24
N PHE A 152 4.24 22.18 1.08
CA PHE A 152 4.60 20.77 0.99
C PHE A 152 4.67 20.32 -0.46
N SER A 153 5.81 19.76 -0.85
CA SER A 153 5.93 19.01 -2.10
C SER A 153 5.42 17.58 -1.92
N LYS A 154 5.09 16.88 -3.02
CA LYS A 154 4.77 15.44 -3.00
C LYS A 154 5.85 14.62 -2.29
N ARG A 155 7.13 14.96 -2.48
CA ARG A 155 8.25 14.35 -1.75
C ARG A 155 8.13 14.55 -0.25
N MET A 156 7.81 15.75 0.22
CA MET A 156 7.66 16.02 1.65
C MET A 156 6.49 15.24 2.25
N ILE A 157 5.39 15.06 1.50
CA ILE A 157 4.25 14.25 1.93
C ILE A 157 4.66 12.77 2.06
N LEU A 158 5.33 12.22 1.04
CA LEU A 158 5.86 10.86 1.09
C LEU A 158 6.82 10.65 2.28
N GLU A 159 7.81 11.52 2.44
CA GLU A 159 8.76 11.45 3.56
C GLU A 159 8.05 11.59 4.92
N MET A 160 7.00 12.40 5.01
CA MET A 160 6.17 12.50 6.22
C MET A 160 5.43 11.19 6.50
N CYS A 161 4.82 10.55 5.51
CA CYS A 161 4.12 9.27 5.64
C CYS A 161 5.07 8.16 6.12
N ILE A 162 6.25 8.03 5.50
CA ILE A 162 7.27 7.05 5.91
C ILE A 162 7.75 7.33 7.34
N MET A 163 7.97 8.60 7.69
CA MET A 163 8.41 9.00 9.03
C MET A 163 7.36 8.66 10.10
N SER A 164 6.07 8.72 9.77
CA SER A 164 4.99 8.29 10.67
C SER A 164 4.83 6.77 10.78
N GLY A 165 5.60 6.00 10.01
CA GLY A 165 5.54 4.55 9.93
C GLY A 165 4.68 4.09 8.77
N CYS A 166 5.16 3.08 8.06
CA CYS A 166 4.48 2.42 6.94
C CYS A 166 4.80 0.91 6.96
N ASP A 167 4.22 0.16 6.03
CA ASP A 167 4.46 -1.29 5.93
C ASP A 167 5.93 -1.63 5.59
N TYR A 168 6.71 -0.70 5.01
CA TYR A 168 8.13 -0.89 4.63
C TYR A 168 9.12 -0.51 5.72
N LEU A 169 8.73 0.39 6.63
CA LEU A 169 9.59 0.87 7.70
C LEU A 169 8.75 1.30 8.90
N ARG A 170 9.06 0.73 10.07
CA ARG A 170 8.45 1.12 11.33
C ARG A 170 8.91 2.52 11.72
N SER A 171 8.02 3.32 12.28
CA SER A 171 8.36 4.65 12.80
C SER A 171 9.31 4.58 13.99
N LEU A 172 10.08 5.64 14.22
CA LEU A 172 10.77 5.85 15.49
C LEU A 172 9.78 5.93 16.67
N PRO A 173 10.17 5.57 17.91
CA PRO A 173 9.30 5.67 19.08
C PRO A 173 8.72 7.07 19.26
N GLY A 174 7.39 7.15 19.42
CA GLY A 174 6.66 8.40 19.57
C GLY A 174 6.62 9.28 18.31
N MET A 175 6.92 8.73 17.12
CA MET A 175 6.85 9.41 15.84
C MET A 175 5.52 9.13 15.13
N GLY A 176 4.49 9.91 15.44
CA GLY A 176 3.20 9.87 14.72
C GLY A 176 3.08 10.96 13.64
N VAL A 177 1.99 10.94 12.88
CA VAL A 177 1.73 11.84 11.74
C VAL A 177 1.93 13.32 12.06
N LYS A 178 1.38 13.82 13.19
CA LYS A 178 1.52 15.25 13.57
C LYS A 178 2.97 15.63 13.87
N LYS A 179 3.75 14.75 14.50
CA LYS A 179 5.16 14.99 14.81
C LYS A 179 6.01 14.92 13.55
N ALA A 180 5.77 13.92 12.71
CA ALA A 180 6.41 13.79 11.39
C ALA A 180 6.16 15.03 10.53
N TYR A 181 4.90 15.48 10.44
CA TYR A 181 4.51 16.73 9.76
C TYR A 181 5.30 17.93 10.29
N GLY A 182 5.34 18.15 11.61
CA GLY A 182 6.03 19.30 12.20
C GLY A 182 7.53 19.30 11.88
N LEU A 183 8.17 18.12 11.93
CA LEU A 183 9.58 17.96 11.60
C LEU A 183 9.86 18.19 10.11
N ILE A 184 9.07 17.59 9.22
CA ILE A 184 9.23 17.78 7.77
C ILE A 184 8.93 19.23 7.36
N LYS A 185 7.91 19.86 7.96
CA LYS A 185 7.60 21.28 7.73
C LYS A 185 8.79 22.17 8.06
N ARG A 186 9.48 21.88 9.18
CA ARG A 186 10.63 22.65 9.67
C ARG A 186 11.92 22.36 8.89
N PHE A 187 12.24 21.10 8.65
CA PHE A 187 13.55 20.67 8.13
C PHE A 187 13.53 20.30 6.64
N LYS A 188 12.36 20.21 6.01
CA LYS A 188 12.12 20.03 4.56
C LYS A 188 12.53 18.71 3.91
N THR A 189 13.40 17.94 4.56
CA THR A 189 13.92 16.66 4.07
C THR A 189 14.07 15.68 5.22
N TYR A 190 13.80 14.39 5.00
CA TYR A 190 14.02 13.36 6.01
C TYR A 190 15.46 13.34 6.53
N GLN A 191 16.49 13.53 5.70
CA GLN A 191 17.89 13.51 6.14
C GLN A 191 18.18 14.60 7.19
N LYS A 192 17.68 15.83 6.96
CA LYS A 192 17.80 16.92 7.94
C LYS A 192 17.01 16.64 9.22
N VAL A 193 15.85 15.97 9.12
CA VAL A 193 15.10 15.51 10.30
C VAL A 193 15.91 14.50 11.10
N LEU A 194 16.45 13.46 10.47
CA LEU A 194 17.24 12.43 11.16
C LEU A 194 18.49 13.03 11.81
N LYS A 195 19.20 13.94 11.13
CA LYS A 195 20.34 14.68 11.70
C LYS A 195 19.94 15.49 12.94
N HIS A 196 18.79 16.17 12.90
CA HIS A 196 18.29 16.91 14.05
C HIS A 196 17.95 15.98 15.23
N LEU A 197 17.25 14.87 14.98
CA LEU A 197 16.88 13.90 16.01
C LEU A 197 18.11 13.27 16.67
N LYS A 198 19.14 12.91 15.88
CA LYS A 198 20.43 12.45 16.40
C LYS A 198 21.07 13.48 17.34
N PHE A 199 21.10 14.75 16.93
CA PHE A 199 21.63 15.83 17.78
C PHE A 199 20.80 16.04 19.06
N SER A 200 19.49 15.75 19.01
CA SER A 200 18.59 15.79 20.18
C SER A 200 18.65 14.51 21.04
N GLY A 201 19.60 13.60 20.80
CA GLY A 201 19.83 12.41 21.61
C GLY A 201 18.96 11.20 21.25
N VAL A 202 18.22 11.24 20.14
CA VAL A 202 17.51 10.06 19.64
C VAL A 202 18.51 9.10 19.00
N MET A 203 18.53 7.87 19.48
CA MET A 203 19.35 6.81 18.89
C MET A 203 18.77 6.40 17.53
N ILE A 204 19.48 6.73 16.47
CA ILE A 204 19.15 6.36 15.08
C ILE A 204 20.41 5.70 14.52
N ASP A 205 20.32 4.40 14.28
CA ASP A 205 21.42 3.65 13.67
C ASP A 205 21.41 3.81 12.14
N GLN A 206 22.44 3.28 11.51
CA GLN A 206 22.59 3.31 10.06
C GLN A 206 21.55 2.44 9.34
N GLN A 207 21.09 1.35 9.96
CA GLN A 207 20.08 0.46 9.39
C GLN A 207 18.74 1.18 9.20
N TYR A 208 18.33 2.02 10.15
CA TYR A 208 17.13 2.85 10.01
C TYR A 208 17.26 3.85 8.87
N GLU A 209 18.42 4.49 8.70
CA GLU A 209 18.66 5.46 7.61
C GLU A 209 18.59 4.80 6.24
N GLU A 210 19.23 3.64 6.09
CA GLU A 210 19.19 2.82 4.88
C GLU A 210 17.76 2.29 4.62
N GLY A 211 17.07 1.83 5.66
CA GLY A 211 15.66 1.41 5.57
C GLY A 211 14.73 2.54 5.12
N PHE A 212 14.97 3.77 5.58
CA PHE A 212 14.22 4.94 5.13
C PHE A 212 14.44 5.24 3.66
N GLN A 213 15.70 5.21 3.22
CA GLN A 213 16.02 5.39 1.81
C GLN A 213 15.35 4.30 0.94
N ARG A 214 15.41 3.04 1.37
CA ARG A 214 14.75 1.91 0.69
C ARG A 214 13.24 2.11 0.64
N ALA A 215 12.58 2.51 1.73
CA ALA A 215 11.15 2.79 1.74
C ALA A 215 10.77 3.91 0.74
N VAL A 216 11.57 4.99 0.66
CA VAL A 216 11.36 6.06 -0.35
C VAL A 216 11.47 5.50 -1.76
N LEU A 217 12.48 4.67 -2.03
CA LEU A 217 12.68 4.04 -3.34
C LEU A 217 11.54 3.07 -3.67
N THR A 218 11.06 2.28 -2.71
CA THR A 218 9.92 1.38 -2.89
C THR A 218 8.67 2.15 -3.30
N PHE A 219 8.29 3.21 -2.59
CA PHE A 219 7.11 4.00 -2.97
C PHE A 219 7.23 4.68 -4.33
N ARG A 220 8.44 4.97 -4.80
CA ARG A 220 8.65 5.65 -6.10
C ARG A 220 8.78 4.69 -7.26
N HIS A 221 9.46 3.58 -7.05
CA HIS A 221 9.93 2.69 -8.09
C HIS A 221 9.44 1.25 -7.86
N HIS A 222 8.32 1.05 -7.16
CA HIS A 222 7.71 -0.26 -7.02
C HIS A 222 7.51 -0.92 -8.39
N ARG A 223 7.81 -2.22 -8.52
CA ARG A 223 7.57 -2.95 -9.76
C ARG A 223 6.07 -3.24 -9.98
N VAL A 224 5.55 -2.78 -11.10
CA VAL A 224 4.14 -2.84 -11.51
C VAL A 224 4.01 -3.42 -12.92
N TYR A 225 2.80 -3.76 -13.34
CA TYR A 225 2.50 -4.21 -14.69
C TYR A 225 1.94 -3.05 -15.51
N ASP A 226 2.48 -2.82 -16.70
CA ASP A 226 1.95 -1.87 -17.68
C ASP A 226 1.05 -2.62 -18.68
N PRO A 227 -0.29 -2.45 -18.63
CA PRO A 227 -1.20 -3.15 -19.55
C PRO A 227 -1.00 -2.75 -21.02
N ALA A 228 -0.55 -1.53 -21.30
CA ALA A 228 -0.35 -1.05 -22.67
C ALA A 228 0.88 -1.68 -23.32
N LYS A 229 1.95 -1.89 -22.53
CA LYS A 229 3.18 -2.55 -22.99
C LYS A 229 3.18 -4.06 -22.78
N SER A 230 2.25 -4.56 -21.96
CA SER A 230 2.18 -5.96 -21.55
C SER A 230 3.47 -6.47 -20.88
N GLU A 231 4.12 -5.62 -20.09
CA GLU A 231 5.39 -5.94 -19.43
C GLU A 231 5.43 -5.43 -17.97
N MET A 232 6.36 -5.97 -17.18
CA MET A 232 6.64 -5.42 -15.85
C MET A 232 7.57 -4.22 -15.98
N VAL A 233 7.18 -3.11 -15.37
CA VAL A 233 7.92 -1.84 -15.34
C VAL A 233 8.05 -1.35 -13.92
N HIS A 234 8.79 -0.26 -13.71
CA HIS A 234 8.76 0.46 -12.44
C HIS A 234 7.67 1.54 -12.46
N LEU A 235 7.04 1.79 -11.30
CA LEU A 235 6.01 2.81 -11.12
C LEU A 235 6.46 4.18 -11.66
N THR A 236 7.71 4.54 -11.41
CA THR A 236 8.43 5.63 -12.08
C THR A 236 9.83 5.15 -12.43
N ASP A 237 10.44 5.75 -13.46
CA ASP A 237 11.78 5.37 -13.92
C ASP A 237 12.81 5.44 -12.80
N VAL A 238 13.62 4.38 -12.68
CA VAL A 238 14.70 4.33 -11.71
C VAL A 238 15.87 5.19 -12.22
N PRO A 239 16.41 6.13 -11.43
CA PRO A 239 17.60 6.88 -11.82
C PRO A 239 18.78 5.96 -12.13
N SER A 240 19.52 6.23 -13.21
CA SER A 240 20.66 5.42 -13.67
C SER A 240 21.80 5.31 -12.66
N GLU A 241 21.83 6.18 -11.66
CA GLU A 241 22.83 6.20 -10.58
C GLU A 241 22.58 5.12 -9.50
N LEU A 242 21.39 4.51 -9.48
CA LEU A 242 21.02 3.43 -8.58
C LEU A 242 21.41 2.07 -9.19
N ASP A 243 22.71 1.78 -9.22
CA ASP A 243 23.30 0.57 -9.83
C ASP A 243 23.37 -0.64 -8.86
N SER A 244 22.73 -0.52 -7.69
CA SER A 244 22.71 -1.56 -6.63
C SER A 244 21.60 -2.59 -6.84
N ASP A 245 21.65 -3.72 -6.11
CA ASP A 245 20.55 -4.69 -6.02
C ASP A 245 19.19 -4.00 -5.73
N LEU A 246 18.28 -4.05 -6.71
CA LEU A 246 16.95 -3.45 -6.67
C LEU A 246 15.84 -4.49 -6.41
N ASP A 247 16.17 -5.72 -6.04
CA ASP A 247 15.17 -6.77 -5.82
C ASP A 247 14.16 -6.41 -4.73
N PHE A 248 14.54 -5.52 -3.81
CA PHE A 248 13.63 -5.01 -2.79
C PHE A 248 12.47 -4.17 -3.35
N LEU A 249 12.57 -3.68 -4.59
CA LEU A 249 11.48 -3.01 -5.32
C LEU A 249 10.48 -3.99 -5.95
N GLY A 250 10.72 -5.29 -5.80
CA GLY A 250 10.00 -6.37 -6.44
C GLY A 250 10.92 -7.07 -7.43
N PRO A 251 11.49 -8.25 -7.12
CA PRO A 251 12.48 -8.90 -7.99
C PRO A 251 11.90 -9.25 -9.37
N TYR A 252 12.71 -9.58 -10.36
CA TYR A 252 12.14 -10.30 -11.50
C TYR A 252 11.84 -11.72 -11.04
N PRO A 253 10.72 -12.34 -11.49
CA PRO A 253 10.55 -13.77 -11.34
C PRO A 253 11.81 -14.40 -11.93
N LEU A 254 12.56 -15.15 -11.12
CA LEU A 254 13.65 -15.96 -11.64
C LEU A 254 12.98 -16.89 -12.65
N PHE A 255 13.18 -16.63 -13.95
CA PHE A 255 12.92 -17.64 -14.96
C PHE A 255 13.88 -18.76 -14.60
N GLY A 256 13.35 -19.77 -13.92
CA GLY A 256 14.07 -21.02 -13.76
C GLY A 256 14.51 -21.41 -15.16
N SER A 257 15.81 -21.43 -15.38
CA SER A 257 16.42 -22.16 -16.48
C SER A 257 16.07 -23.63 -16.27
N HIS A 258 14.84 -24.01 -16.60
CA HIS A 258 14.53 -25.34 -17.04
C HIS A 258 15.18 -25.49 -18.41
N GLY A 259 16.50 -25.67 -18.38
CA GLY A 259 17.23 -26.17 -19.53
C GLY A 259 16.89 -27.64 -19.74
N GLY A 260 16.68 -27.99 -21.00
CA GLY A 260 16.81 -29.36 -21.53
C GLY A 260 15.60 -30.25 -21.33
#